data_AF-A0A1Z4MVN2-F1
#
_entry.id   AF-A0A1Z4MVN2-F1
#
_cell.length_a   1.000
_cell.length_b   1.000
_cell.length_c   1.000
_cell.angle_alpha   90.00
_cell.angle_beta   90.00
_cell.angle_gamma   90.00
#
_symmetry.space_group_name_H-M   'P 1'
#
loop_
_entity.id
_entity.type
_entity.pdbx_description
1 polymer ?
#
loop_
_entity_poly.entity_id
_entity_poly.type
_entity_poly.pdbx_seq_one_letter_code
_entity_poly.pdbx_strand_id
1 'polypeptide(L)'
;MVQIICLANSKKYGDRCIAGIEIATGKWIRPFSNLEYGQIPLNMCLVDGEEPKLLDILEIPLAATSLGYEYENRAILHGKWQKIGQATVSDLIPYCEGEIIHRQWLNSVPLDFIQSLPYEQRRTLQLIKTTKFHLYNYHHSGKWEADFTTSGGESMRAKITDLNLIEKLNTGIRITHECLLTLSLSQPWRKTDLDEFACWKLIAGVIQLSSYDLILWEMQRLGWSIDKGRSYLKQTYNKRSRQELTKTEIAQFLHHLKSLKA
;
A
#
# COMPACT_ATOMS: atom_id res chain seq x y z
N MET A 1 2.68 2.69 -22.94
CA MET A 1 1.87 3.06 -21.76
C MET A 1 1.97 1.95 -20.73
N VAL A 2 2.02 2.28 -19.44
CA VAL A 2 2.02 1.32 -18.34
C VAL A 2 0.79 1.58 -17.49
N GLN A 3 0.04 0.52 -17.15
CA GLN A 3 -1.16 0.60 -16.33
C GLN A 3 -0.86 0.10 -14.91
N ILE A 4 -0.98 0.98 -13.92
CA ILE A 4 -0.72 0.66 -12.52
C ILE A 4 -1.96 0.85 -11.66
N ILE A 5 -2.15 -0.01 -10.68
CA ILE A 5 -3.06 0.25 -9.55
C ILE A 5 -2.31 1.16 -8.58
N CYS A 6 -2.79 2.40 -8.39
CA CYS A 6 -2.17 3.36 -7.49
C CYS A 6 -2.29 2.90 -6.02
N LEU A 7 -1.15 2.71 -5.36
CA LEU A 7 -1.06 2.24 -3.97
C LEU A 7 -0.30 3.21 -3.05
N ALA A 8 0.30 4.25 -3.61
CA ALA A 8 0.81 5.39 -2.86
C ALA A 8 0.62 6.67 -3.67
N ASN A 9 0.14 7.70 -3.00
CA ASN A 9 0.31 9.09 -3.40
C ASN A 9 0.75 9.87 -2.15
N SER A 10 2.06 9.82 -1.89
CA SER A 10 2.66 10.26 -0.63
C SER A 10 3.56 11.47 -0.80
N LYS A 11 3.87 12.15 0.31
CA LYS A 11 4.75 13.32 0.32
C LYS A 11 6.22 12.94 0.09
N LYS A 12 6.89 13.60 -0.88
CA LYS A 12 8.35 13.50 -1.10
C LYS A 12 8.96 14.88 -1.34
N TYR A 13 9.72 15.40 -0.37
CA TYR A 13 10.42 16.70 -0.43
C TYR A 13 9.61 17.91 -0.94
N GLY A 14 8.30 17.94 -0.65
CA GLY A 14 7.39 19.02 -1.09
C GLY A 14 6.41 18.60 -2.18
N ASP A 15 6.78 17.56 -2.94
CA ASP A 15 6.04 17.02 -4.08
C ASP A 15 5.49 15.63 -3.78
N ARG A 16 5.24 14.82 -4.83
CA ARG A 16 4.62 13.50 -4.73
C ARG A 16 5.59 12.35 -4.99
N CYS A 17 5.30 11.23 -4.34
CA CYS A 17 5.76 9.91 -4.71
C CYS A 17 4.53 9.08 -5.06
N ILE A 18 4.38 8.75 -6.36
CA ILE A 18 3.35 7.83 -6.83
C ILE A 18 3.96 6.45 -6.94
N ALA A 19 3.28 5.41 -6.47
CA ALA A 19 3.70 4.03 -6.67
C ALA A 19 2.50 3.10 -6.77
N GLY A 20 2.69 1.97 -7.45
CA GLY A 20 1.60 1.03 -7.69
C GLY A 20 2.07 -0.28 -8.28
N ILE A 21 1.13 -1.19 -8.50
CA ILE A 21 1.38 -2.49 -9.11
C ILE A 21 0.95 -2.45 -10.56
N GLU A 22 1.85 -2.81 -11.48
CA GLU A 22 1.56 -2.94 -12.90
C GLU A 22 0.62 -4.13 -13.16
N ILE A 23 -0.51 -3.87 -13.81
CA ILE A 23 -1.54 -4.89 -14.05
C ILE A 23 -1.01 -6.03 -14.92
N ALA A 24 -0.21 -5.71 -15.94
CA ALA A 24 0.29 -6.69 -16.90
C ALA A 24 1.30 -7.68 -16.31
N THR A 25 2.07 -7.26 -15.29
CA THR A 25 3.22 -8.03 -14.80
C THR A 25 3.13 -8.37 -13.31
N GLY A 26 2.24 -7.73 -12.56
CA GLY A 26 2.17 -7.84 -11.11
C GLY A 26 3.36 -7.21 -10.38
N LYS A 27 4.25 -6.50 -11.08
CA LYS A 27 5.44 -5.88 -10.49
C LYS A 27 5.13 -4.50 -9.94
N TRP A 28 5.83 -4.13 -8.87
CA TRP A 28 5.83 -2.75 -8.40
C TRP A 28 6.48 -1.81 -9.40
N ILE A 29 5.88 -0.64 -9.54
CA ILE A 29 6.35 0.48 -10.35
C ILE A 29 6.27 1.76 -9.51
N ARG A 30 7.34 2.54 -9.52
CA ARG A 30 7.42 3.88 -8.97
C ARG A 30 7.85 4.85 -10.07
N PRO A 31 6.93 5.60 -10.68
CA PRO A 31 7.29 6.67 -11.59
C PRO A 31 8.19 7.69 -10.91
N PHE A 32 9.17 8.23 -11.64
CA PHE A 32 10.02 9.32 -11.16
C PHE A 32 10.25 10.36 -12.26
N SER A 33 10.39 11.62 -11.84
CA SER A 33 10.72 12.75 -12.72
C SER A 33 12.22 12.99 -12.80
N ASN A 34 12.67 13.98 -13.58
CA ASN A 34 14.07 14.39 -13.64
C ASN A 34 14.52 15.30 -12.47
N LEU A 35 13.67 15.54 -11.47
CA LEU A 35 14.07 16.27 -10.26
C LEU A 35 15.11 15.47 -9.45
N GLU A 36 15.88 16.16 -8.61
CA GLU A 36 17.04 15.62 -7.88
C GLU A 36 16.75 14.29 -7.16
N TYR A 37 15.60 14.18 -6.49
CA TYR A 37 15.20 12.98 -5.77
C TYR A 37 14.12 12.18 -6.51
N GLY A 38 13.88 12.46 -7.79
CA GLY A 38 12.86 11.81 -8.61
C GLY A 38 11.42 12.08 -8.18
N GLN A 39 11.19 13.03 -7.26
CA GLN A 39 9.85 13.42 -6.83
C GLN A 39 9.03 13.96 -8.01
N ILE A 40 7.73 13.72 -8.01
CA ILE A 40 6.83 14.09 -9.12
C ILE A 40 6.15 15.41 -8.74
N PRO A 41 6.36 16.50 -9.50
CA PRO A 41 5.66 17.76 -9.29
C PRO A 41 4.15 17.55 -9.25
N LEU A 42 3.45 18.24 -8.35
CA LEU A 42 2.00 18.10 -8.21
C LEU A 42 1.27 18.25 -9.55
N ASN A 43 1.60 19.30 -10.31
CA ASN A 43 1.01 19.59 -11.61
C ASN A 43 1.28 18.50 -12.67
N MET A 44 2.32 17.69 -12.52
CA MET A 44 2.66 16.60 -13.44
C MET A 44 1.80 15.35 -13.19
N CYS A 45 1.42 15.08 -11.95
CA CYS A 45 0.61 13.90 -11.61
C CYS A 45 -0.91 14.15 -11.60
N LEU A 46 -1.38 15.38 -11.83
CA LEU A 46 -2.81 15.66 -11.91
C LEU A 46 -3.44 14.94 -13.10
N VAL A 47 -4.56 14.27 -12.85
CA VAL A 47 -5.41 13.63 -13.86
C VAL A 47 -6.77 14.31 -13.79
N ASP A 48 -7.16 14.97 -14.88
CA ASP A 48 -8.40 15.76 -14.96
C ASP A 48 -8.56 16.79 -13.82
N GLY A 49 -7.44 17.38 -13.40
CA GLY A 49 -7.39 18.40 -12.34
C GLY A 49 -7.34 17.85 -10.92
N GLU A 50 -7.43 16.54 -10.74
CA GLU A 50 -7.42 15.87 -9.44
C GLU A 50 -6.12 15.09 -9.23
N GLU A 51 -5.71 14.96 -7.96
CA GLU A 51 -4.62 14.05 -7.61
C GLU A 51 -5.07 12.58 -7.71
N PRO A 52 -4.17 11.66 -8.10
CA PRO A 52 -4.47 10.23 -8.08
C PRO A 52 -4.83 9.75 -6.68
N LYS A 53 -5.89 8.95 -6.59
CA LYS A 53 -6.35 8.34 -5.34
C LYS A 53 -5.88 6.89 -5.28
N LEU A 54 -5.74 6.36 -4.07
CA LEU A 54 -5.47 4.93 -3.89
C LEU A 54 -6.57 4.12 -4.58
N LEU A 55 -6.18 3.00 -5.21
CA LEU A 55 -7.00 2.14 -6.09
C LEU A 55 -7.35 2.71 -7.46
N ASP A 56 -7.00 3.96 -7.80
CA ASP A 56 -7.15 4.41 -9.18
C ASP A 56 -6.25 3.58 -10.11
N ILE A 57 -6.79 3.19 -11.26
CA ILE A 57 -5.98 2.57 -12.33
C ILE A 57 -5.47 3.70 -13.22
N LEU A 58 -4.17 3.94 -13.13
CA LEU A 58 -3.48 5.00 -13.85
C LEU A 58 -2.77 4.43 -15.06
N GLU A 59 -2.97 5.06 -16.22
CA GLU A 59 -2.17 4.83 -17.41
C GLU A 59 -1.13 5.93 -17.56
N ILE A 60 0.15 5.54 -17.52
CA ILE A 60 1.29 6.47 -17.44
C ILE A 60 2.30 6.15 -18.56
N PRO A 61 2.81 7.15 -19.29
CA PRO A 61 3.91 6.97 -20.23
C PRO A 61 5.23 6.79 -19.45
N LEU A 62 5.74 5.56 -19.36
CA LEU A 62 6.98 5.23 -18.63
C LEU A 62 8.02 4.58 -19.55
N ALA A 63 9.29 4.88 -19.32
CA ALA A 63 10.43 4.25 -19.99
C ALA A 63 10.44 2.74 -19.72
N ALA A 64 10.91 1.90 -20.65
CA ALA A 64 10.91 0.44 -20.49
C ALA A 64 11.87 -0.06 -19.39
N THR A 65 12.97 0.66 -19.17
CA THR A 65 14.04 0.28 -18.25
C THR A 65 13.92 1.00 -16.92
N SER A 66 14.31 0.30 -15.85
CA SER A 66 14.45 0.90 -14.54
C SER A 66 15.76 1.70 -14.41
N LEU A 67 15.78 2.70 -13.54
CA LEU A 67 16.96 3.55 -13.29
C LEU A 67 17.19 3.77 -11.79
N GLY A 68 18.46 3.85 -11.40
CA GLY A 68 18.87 3.98 -10.00
C GLY A 68 19.00 2.62 -9.31
N TYR A 69 19.15 2.62 -7.99
CA TYR A 69 19.31 1.38 -7.22
C TYR A 69 17.97 0.70 -6.90
N GLU A 70 16.86 1.43 -6.95
CA GLU A 70 15.54 0.92 -6.60
C GLU A 70 14.95 0.20 -7.82
N TYR A 71 14.59 -1.08 -7.67
CA TYR A 71 14.14 -1.91 -8.79
C TYR A 71 12.85 -1.40 -9.44
N GLU A 72 11.98 -0.79 -8.63
CA GLU A 72 10.66 -0.31 -9.02
C GLU A 72 10.69 0.99 -9.85
N ASN A 73 11.81 1.72 -9.87
CA ASN A 73 11.87 3.06 -10.44
C ASN A 73 11.77 3.06 -11.96
N ARG A 74 10.83 3.81 -12.53
CA ARG A 74 10.67 3.97 -13.98
C ARG A 74 10.53 5.44 -14.36
N ALA A 75 11.34 5.89 -15.31
CA ALA A 75 11.35 7.29 -15.71
C ALA A 75 10.04 7.65 -16.42
N ILE A 76 9.46 8.80 -16.07
CA ILE A 76 8.30 9.35 -16.76
C ILE A 76 8.73 9.84 -18.15
N LEU A 77 8.02 9.42 -19.19
CA LEU A 77 8.18 9.89 -20.56
C LEU A 77 7.19 11.02 -20.85
N HIS A 78 7.39 11.71 -21.97
CA HIS A 78 6.45 12.71 -22.45
C HIS A 78 5.07 12.08 -22.75
N GLY A 79 4.03 12.71 -22.22
CA GLY A 79 2.63 12.32 -22.44
C GLY A 79 1.75 12.67 -21.25
N LYS A 80 0.44 12.47 -21.41
CA LYS A 80 -0.54 12.72 -20.34
C LYS A 80 -0.80 11.44 -19.55
N TRP A 81 -1.03 11.61 -18.26
CA TRP A 81 -1.55 10.55 -17.40
C TRP A 81 -3.06 10.45 -17.60
N GLN A 82 -3.60 9.25 -17.46
CA GLN A 82 -5.04 9.02 -17.54
C GLN A 82 -5.49 8.11 -16.41
N LYS A 83 -6.68 8.36 -15.87
CA LYS A 83 -7.38 7.42 -15.00
C LYS A 83 -8.31 6.61 -15.88
N ILE A 84 -8.00 5.33 -16.05
CA ILE A 84 -8.74 4.43 -16.93
C ILE A 84 -9.70 3.50 -16.18
N GLY A 85 -9.68 3.55 -14.85
CA GLY A 85 -10.56 2.74 -14.01
C GLY A 85 -10.26 2.86 -12.53
N GLN A 86 -10.82 1.94 -11.76
CA GLN A 86 -10.59 1.80 -10.34
C GLN A 86 -10.54 0.32 -9.98
N ALA A 87 -9.50 -0.08 -9.27
CA ALA A 87 -9.34 -1.42 -8.73
C ALA A 87 -10.14 -1.57 -7.43
N THR A 88 -10.36 -2.81 -7.04
CA THR A 88 -10.93 -3.19 -5.75
C THR A 88 -9.84 -3.72 -4.82
N VAL A 89 -10.14 -3.79 -3.53
CA VAL A 89 -9.25 -4.44 -2.56
C VAL A 89 -8.98 -5.90 -2.91
N SER A 90 -9.95 -6.58 -3.55
CA SER A 90 -9.78 -7.99 -3.96
C SER A 90 -8.69 -8.17 -4.99
N ASP A 91 -8.49 -7.18 -5.86
CA ASP A 91 -7.42 -7.18 -6.86
C ASP A 91 -6.03 -7.10 -6.20
N LEU A 92 -5.96 -6.68 -4.94
CA LEU A 92 -4.71 -6.51 -4.20
C LEU A 92 -4.29 -7.71 -3.36
N ILE A 93 -5.21 -8.62 -3.04
CA ILE A 93 -4.92 -9.75 -2.15
C ILE A 93 -3.74 -10.61 -2.64
N PRO A 94 -3.61 -10.93 -3.95
CA PRO A 94 -2.48 -11.73 -4.45
C PRO A 94 -1.10 -11.09 -4.24
N TYR A 95 -1.04 -9.77 -4.00
CA TYR A 95 0.21 -9.02 -3.87
C TYR A 95 0.59 -8.71 -2.43
N CYS A 96 -0.24 -9.12 -1.47
CA CYS A 96 0.02 -8.86 -0.06
C CYS A 96 1.05 -9.84 0.50
N GLU A 97 2.02 -9.30 1.21
CA GLU A 97 3.11 -10.05 1.84
C GLU A 97 2.88 -10.17 3.35
N GLY A 98 3.36 -11.28 3.94
CA GLY A 98 3.21 -11.55 5.38
C GLY A 98 4.36 -11.02 6.24
N GLU A 99 5.57 -10.97 5.67
CA GLU A 99 6.79 -10.51 6.34
C GLU A 99 7.15 -9.11 5.87
N ILE A 100 7.71 -8.31 6.77
CA ILE A 100 8.20 -6.96 6.52
C ILE A 100 9.49 -7.06 5.71
N ILE A 101 9.54 -6.29 4.62
CA ILE A 101 10.73 -6.20 3.76
C ILE A 101 11.96 -5.77 4.56
N HIS A 102 13.10 -6.45 4.35
CA HIS A 102 14.35 -6.21 5.10
C HIS A 102 14.14 -6.23 6.62
N ARG A 103 13.44 -7.25 7.13
CA ARG A 103 13.04 -7.42 8.55
C ARG A 103 14.18 -7.32 9.56
N GLN A 104 15.41 -7.62 9.18
CA GLN A 104 16.61 -7.47 10.01
C GLN A 104 16.92 -6.00 10.34
N TRP A 105 16.34 -5.06 9.60
CA TRP A 105 16.54 -3.62 9.70
C TRP A 105 15.23 -2.90 9.98
N LEU A 106 14.67 -3.04 11.19
CA LEU A 106 13.27 -2.71 11.46
C LEU A 106 12.83 -1.30 11.03
N ASN A 107 13.57 -0.25 11.42
CA ASN A 107 13.16 1.15 11.14
C ASN A 107 13.78 1.73 9.87
N SER A 108 15.06 1.45 9.63
CA SER A 108 15.81 1.98 8.49
C SER A 108 16.79 0.94 7.98
N VAL A 109 16.93 0.88 6.66
CA VAL A 109 17.74 -0.11 5.95
C VAL A 109 19.00 0.57 5.42
N PRO A 110 20.22 0.10 5.71
CA PRO A 110 21.44 0.68 5.17
C PRO A 110 21.43 0.69 3.64
N LEU A 111 21.86 1.81 3.03
CA LEU A 111 21.90 1.94 1.57
C LEU A 111 22.83 0.89 0.95
N ASP A 112 24.01 0.69 1.55
CA ASP A 112 25.02 -0.24 1.06
C ASP A 112 24.50 -1.68 1.06
N PHE A 113 23.69 -2.04 2.06
CA PHE A 113 22.99 -3.34 2.08
C PHE A 113 22.07 -3.47 0.86
N ILE A 114 21.19 -2.49 0.60
CA ILE A 114 20.30 -2.53 -0.56
C ILE A 114 21.11 -2.62 -1.86
N GLN A 115 22.19 -1.84 -2.00
CA GLN A 115 23.02 -1.83 -3.20
C GLN A 115 23.85 -3.10 -3.38
N SER A 116 24.16 -3.82 -2.30
CA SER A 116 24.83 -5.13 -2.37
C SER A 116 23.94 -6.25 -2.91
N LEU A 117 22.61 -6.07 -2.87
CA LEU A 117 21.67 -7.06 -3.41
C LEU A 117 21.73 -7.08 -4.95
N PRO A 118 21.45 -8.24 -5.58
CA PRO A 118 21.13 -8.31 -7.00
C PRO A 118 20.04 -7.31 -7.37
N TYR A 119 20.11 -6.72 -8.56
CA TYR A 119 19.27 -5.58 -8.94
C TYR A 119 17.76 -5.86 -8.77
N GLU A 120 17.32 -7.03 -9.20
CA GLU A 120 15.94 -7.52 -9.10
C GLU A 120 15.46 -7.75 -7.66
N GLN A 121 16.39 -7.81 -6.70
CA GLN A 121 16.10 -7.96 -5.27
C GLN A 121 16.15 -6.63 -4.52
N ARG A 122 16.50 -5.51 -5.17
CA ARG A 122 16.56 -4.16 -4.57
C ARG A 122 15.18 -3.54 -4.41
N ARG A 123 14.31 -4.29 -3.74
CA ARG A 123 12.93 -3.91 -3.46
C ARG A 123 12.89 -2.84 -2.39
N THR A 124 12.06 -1.83 -2.63
CA THR A 124 11.83 -0.68 -1.75
C THR A 124 10.36 -0.43 -1.49
N LEU A 125 9.46 -1.19 -2.13
CA LEU A 125 8.02 -1.13 -1.96
C LEU A 125 7.44 -2.50 -1.59
N GLN A 126 6.40 -2.46 -0.75
CA GLN A 126 5.72 -3.64 -0.25
C GLN A 126 4.26 -3.33 0.09
N LEU A 127 3.37 -4.29 -0.12
CA LEU A 127 1.99 -4.24 0.34
C LEU A 127 1.82 -5.27 1.46
N ILE A 128 1.26 -4.85 2.60
CA ILE A 128 0.96 -5.75 3.72
C ILE A 128 -0.47 -5.57 4.20
N LYS A 129 -1.06 -6.61 4.78
CA LYS A 129 -2.28 -6.51 5.59
C LYS A 129 -1.94 -6.39 7.06
N THR A 130 -2.64 -5.50 7.76
CA THR A 130 -2.54 -5.37 9.21
C THR A 130 -3.63 -6.13 9.96
N THR A 131 -3.28 -6.62 11.14
CA THR A 131 -4.21 -7.14 12.16
C THR A 131 -4.38 -6.16 13.32
N LYS A 132 -3.39 -5.28 13.52
CA LYS A 132 -3.43 -4.15 14.45
C LYS A 132 -2.90 -2.92 13.74
N PHE A 133 -3.52 -1.78 14.02
CA PHE A 133 -3.08 -0.48 13.52
C PHE A 133 -3.47 0.57 14.56
N HIS A 134 -2.46 1.26 15.10
CA HIS A 134 -2.60 2.25 16.17
C HIS A 134 -1.86 3.52 15.79
N LEU A 135 -2.57 4.65 15.81
CA LEU A 135 -2.07 5.94 15.36
C LEU A 135 -1.49 6.76 16.52
N TYR A 136 -0.41 7.47 16.24
CA TYR A 136 0.23 8.43 17.13
C TYR A 136 0.36 9.79 16.43
N ASN A 137 -0.02 10.86 17.13
CA ASN A 137 0.20 12.23 16.68
C ASN A 137 1.35 12.85 17.49
N TYR A 138 2.39 13.29 16.80
CA TYR A 138 3.40 14.16 17.42
C TYR A 138 2.90 15.61 17.39
N HIS A 139 2.18 16.00 18.45
CA HIS A 139 1.52 17.31 18.58
C HIS A 139 2.42 18.52 18.26
N HIS A 140 3.73 18.43 18.49
CA HIS A 140 4.69 19.52 18.21
C HIS A 140 5.15 19.61 16.74
N SER A 141 4.99 18.54 15.95
CA SER A 141 5.48 18.49 14.56
C SER A 141 4.38 18.26 13.52
N GLY A 142 3.15 17.98 13.94
CA GLY A 142 2.03 17.65 13.06
C GLY A 142 2.23 16.35 12.26
N LYS A 143 3.22 15.53 12.65
CA LYS A 143 3.54 14.26 11.99
C LYS A 143 2.73 13.13 12.62
N TRP A 144 2.28 12.23 11.78
CA TRP A 144 1.60 11.01 12.18
C TRP A 144 2.52 9.80 12.02
N GLU A 145 2.45 8.89 12.99
CA GLU A 145 3.07 7.57 12.94
C GLU A 145 2.01 6.52 13.25
N ALA A 146 2.30 5.26 12.89
CA ALA A 146 1.49 4.14 13.33
C ALA A 146 2.36 2.98 13.81
N ASP A 147 1.93 2.37 14.91
CA ASP A 147 2.28 0.99 15.23
C ASP A 147 1.33 0.07 14.47
N PHE A 148 1.89 -0.94 13.83
CA PHE A 148 1.10 -1.96 13.15
C PHE A 148 1.67 -3.35 13.34
N THR A 149 0.79 -4.34 13.21
CA THR A 149 1.14 -5.77 13.20
C THR A 149 0.68 -6.38 11.89
N THR A 150 1.57 -7.07 11.17
CA THR A 150 1.24 -7.77 9.91
C THR A 150 0.37 -9.00 10.18
N SER A 151 -0.22 -9.58 9.14
CA SER A 151 -0.86 -10.90 9.25
C SER A 151 0.12 -12.03 9.59
N GLY A 152 1.42 -11.83 9.32
CA GLY A 152 2.50 -12.74 9.73
C GLY A 152 2.94 -12.59 11.20
N GLY A 153 2.39 -11.63 11.94
CA GLY A 153 2.68 -11.42 13.36
C GLY A 153 3.86 -10.47 13.64
N GLU A 154 4.56 -9.99 12.61
CA GLU A 154 5.62 -8.99 12.77
C GLU A 154 5.03 -7.63 13.09
N SER A 155 5.72 -6.84 13.91
CA SER A 155 5.25 -5.51 14.31
C SER A 155 6.35 -4.46 14.18
N MET A 156 5.96 -3.25 13.79
CA MET A 156 6.87 -2.10 13.76
C MET A 156 6.10 -0.78 13.89
N ARG A 157 6.87 0.29 14.14
CA ARG A 157 6.40 1.66 14.06
C ARG A 157 6.96 2.32 12.81
N ALA A 158 6.12 3.04 12.05
CA ALA A 158 6.58 3.84 10.93
C ALA A 158 5.83 5.15 10.81
N LYS A 159 6.52 6.14 10.23
CA LYS A 159 5.93 7.43 9.92
C LYS A 159 4.98 7.34 8.72
N ILE A 160 3.84 8.01 8.82
CA ILE A 160 2.86 8.12 7.74
C ILE A 160 3.24 9.28 6.82
N THR A 161 3.19 9.01 5.52
CA THR A 161 3.44 9.97 4.44
C THR A 161 2.30 10.03 3.41
N ASP A 162 1.27 9.19 3.57
CA ASP A 162 -0.02 9.29 2.87
C ASP A 162 -0.71 10.62 3.22
N LEU A 163 -0.74 11.53 2.26
CA LEU A 163 -1.28 12.88 2.48
C LEU A 163 -2.78 12.88 2.69
N ASN A 164 -3.52 12.01 1.98
CA ASN A 164 -4.96 11.93 2.11
C ASN A 164 -5.37 11.42 3.49
N LEU A 165 -4.64 10.43 4.02
CA LEU A 165 -4.85 9.98 5.39
C LEU A 165 -4.49 11.08 6.39
N ILE A 166 -3.32 11.72 6.26
CA ILE A 166 -2.88 12.78 7.18
C ILE A 166 -3.92 13.89 7.28
N GLU A 167 -4.48 14.33 6.16
CA GLU A 167 -5.54 15.35 6.12
C GLU A 167 -6.77 14.90 6.93
N LYS A 168 -7.27 13.69 6.67
CA LYS A 168 -8.41 13.10 7.41
C LYS A 168 -8.14 12.98 8.91
N LEU A 169 -6.93 12.57 9.30
CA LEU A 169 -6.56 12.43 10.70
C LEU A 169 -6.48 13.79 11.41
N ASN A 170 -6.00 14.82 10.71
CA ASN A 170 -5.98 16.18 11.24
C ASN A 170 -7.40 16.76 11.44
N THR A 171 -8.39 16.28 10.69
CA THR A 171 -9.81 16.61 10.92
C THR A 171 -10.49 15.73 11.99
N GLY A 172 -9.74 14.86 12.68
CA GLY A 172 -10.25 14.00 13.76
C GLY A 172 -10.93 12.71 13.31
N ILE A 173 -10.82 12.33 12.03
CA ILE A 173 -11.37 11.07 11.52
C ILE A 173 -10.61 9.89 12.15
N ARG A 174 -11.35 8.88 12.60
CA ARG A 174 -10.79 7.60 13.07
C ARG A 174 -10.81 6.59 11.93
N ILE A 175 -9.81 5.72 11.90
CA ILE A 175 -9.70 4.63 10.92
C ILE A 175 -9.71 3.26 11.58
N THR A 176 -10.00 2.23 10.79
CA THR A 176 -10.04 0.83 11.23
C THR A 176 -8.65 0.28 11.57
N HIS A 177 -8.62 -0.83 12.32
CA HIS A 177 -7.37 -1.52 12.68
C HIS A 177 -6.87 -2.48 11.59
N GLU A 178 -7.78 -3.00 10.76
CA GLU A 178 -7.46 -3.85 9.61
C GLU A 178 -7.42 -2.97 8.36
N CYS A 179 -6.21 -2.86 7.78
CA CYS A 179 -5.89 -2.04 6.63
C CYS A 179 -4.95 -2.83 5.70
N LEU A 180 -4.85 -2.40 4.45
CA LEU A 180 -3.66 -2.63 3.64
C LEU A 180 -2.75 -1.42 3.77
N LEU A 181 -1.47 -1.66 4.02
CA LEU A 181 -0.44 -0.65 4.06
C LEU A 181 0.52 -0.83 2.89
N THR A 182 0.77 0.26 2.18
CA THR A 182 1.92 0.37 1.30
C THR A 182 3.10 0.86 2.12
N LEU A 183 4.07 -0.02 2.35
CA LEU A 183 5.36 0.35 2.92
C LEU A 183 6.30 0.80 1.80
N SER A 184 7.05 1.86 2.07
CA SER A 184 8.10 2.37 1.18
C SER A 184 9.37 2.69 1.94
N LEU A 185 10.53 2.55 1.29
CA LEU A 185 11.78 3.11 1.79
C LEU A 185 11.94 4.57 1.35
N SER A 186 12.38 5.44 2.26
CA SER A 186 12.73 6.82 1.96
C SER A 186 13.93 6.89 1.02
N GLN A 187 14.20 8.08 0.48
CA GLN A 187 15.53 8.34 -0.07
C GLN A 187 16.60 8.18 1.02
N PRO A 188 17.85 7.87 0.63
CA PRO A 188 18.92 7.69 1.60
C PRO A 188 19.15 8.98 2.36
N TRP A 189 19.24 8.87 3.68
CA TRP A 189 19.48 10.01 4.55
C TRP A 189 20.39 9.60 5.71
N ARG A 190 21.22 10.53 6.16
CA ARG A 190 22.08 10.41 7.32
C ARG A 190 21.88 11.62 8.23
N LYS A 191 21.96 11.41 9.54
CA LYS A 191 21.73 12.49 10.52
C LYS A 191 22.94 13.40 10.65
N THR A 192 24.13 12.81 10.62
CA THR A 192 25.42 13.47 10.65
C THR A 192 26.33 12.90 9.56
N ASP A 193 27.43 13.58 9.24
CA ASP A 193 28.38 13.08 8.24
C ASP A 193 29.15 11.82 8.68
N LEU A 194 29.08 11.49 9.97
CA LEU A 194 29.66 10.28 10.55
C LEU A 194 28.71 9.07 10.43
N ASP A 195 27.43 9.31 10.17
CA ASP A 195 26.45 8.24 10.04
C ASP A 195 26.43 7.67 8.61
N GLU A 196 26.21 6.37 8.51
CA GLU A 196 25.93 5.71 7.23
C GLU A 196 24.59 6.16 6.65
N PHE A 197 24.49 6.17 5.32
CA PHE A 197 23.23 6.43 4.65
C PHE A 197 22.25 5.27 4.88
N ALA A 198 21.04 5.60 5.31
CA ALA A 198 19.97 4.63 5.47
C ALA A 198 18.65 5.12 4.87
N CYS A 199 17.84 4.17 4.42
CA CYS A 199 16.51 4.41 3.89
C CYS A 199 15.47 4.02 4.94
N TRP A 200 14.69 4.98 5.43
CA TRP A 200 13.70 4.77 6.48
C TRP A 200 12.43 4.12 5.94
N LYS A 201 11.86 3.17 6.68
CA LYS A 201 10.54 2.61 6.38
C LYS A 201 9.45 3.63 6.69
N LEU A 202 8.56 3.83 5.73
CA LEU A 202 7.44 4.77 5.78
C LEU A 202 6.15 4.06 5.38
N ILE A 203 5.03 4.54 5.90
CA ILE A 203 3.68 4.16 5.45
C ILE A 203 3.26 5.18 4.38
N ALA A 204 3.30 4.77 3.12
CA ALA A 204 3.06 5.64 1.96
C ALA A 204 1.61 5.58 1.45
N GLY A 205 0.85 4.56 1.84
CA GLY A 205 -0.57 4.42 1.51
C GLY A 205 -1.30 3.58 2.54
N VAL A 206 -2.53 3.97 2.88
CA VAL A 206 -3.39 3.23 3.82
C VAL A 206 -4.78 3.04 3.22
N ILE A 207 -5.13 1.77 2.96
CA ILE A 207 -6.46 1.37 2.46
C ILE A 207 -7.20 0.65 3.59
N GLN A 208 -8.28 1.25 4.10
CA GLN A 208 -9.10 0.63 5.14
C GLN A 208 -9.89 -0.55 4.58
N LEU A 209 -9.91 -1.66 5.31
CA LEU A 209 -10.66 -2.85 4.92
C LEU A 209 -12.08 -2.80 5.48
N SER A 210 -13.08 -2.87 4.61
CA SER A 210 -14.46 -3.08 5.02
C SER A 210 -14.69 -4.52 5.50
N SER A 211 -15.79 -4.77 6.20
CA SER A 211 -16.17 -6.14 6.56
C SER A 211 -16.36 -7.05 5.35
N TYR A 212 -16.73 -6.50 4.19
CA TYR A 212 -16.82 -7.28 2.94
C TYR A 212 -15.45 -7.69 2.42
N ASP A 213 -14.47 -6.80 2.49
CA ASP A 213 -13.08 -7.08 2.09
C ASP A 213 -12.46 -8.13 3.02
N LEU A 214 -12.75 -8.03 4.31
CA LEU A 214 -12.32 -9.00 5.31
C LEU A 214 -12.94 -10.38 5.08
N ILE A 215 -14.22 -10.46 4.69
CA ILE A 215 -14.84 -11.74 4.32
C ILE A 215 -14.09 -12.37 3.15
N LEU A 216 -13.79 -11.59 2.11
CA LEU A 216 -13.05 -12.08 0.94
C LEU A 216 -11.65 -12.56 1.33
N TRP A 217 -10.97 -11.80 2.18
CA TRP A 217 -9.66 -12.17 2.71
C TRP A 217 -9.70 -13.51 3.46
N GLU A 218 -10.66 -13.69 4.37
CA GLU A 218 -10.78 -14.91 5.16
C GLU A 218 -11.22 -16.10 4.30
N MET A 219 -12.08 -15.88 3.30
CA MET A 219 -12.40 -16.91 2.31
C MET A 219 -11.15 -17.36 1.56
N GLN A 220 -10.32 -16.45 1.09
CA GLN A 220 -9.06 -16.78 0.42
C GLN A 220 -8.09 -17.52 1.35
N ARG A 221 -7.94 -17.06 2.61
CA ARG A 221 -7.13 -17.74 3.63
C ARG A 221 -7.54 -19.20 3.82
N LEU A 222 -8.84 -19.47 3.78
CA LEU A 222 -9.41 -20.81 3.95
C LEU A 222 -9.50 -21.63 2.66
N GLY A 223 -9.05 -21.09 1.52
CA GLY A 223 -9.23 -21.73 0.21
C GLY A 223 -10.70 -21.88 -0.21
N TRP A 224 -11.60 -21.05 0.32
CA TRP A 224 -13.01 -21.08 -0.08
C TRP A 224 -13.20 -20.45 -1.45
N SER A 225 -13.77 -21.21 -2.39
CA SER A 225 -14.25 -20.67 -3.65
C SER A 225 -15.46 -19.74 -3.44
N ILE A 226 -15.73 -18.90 -4.43
CA ILE A 226 -16.94 -18.05 -4.45
C ILE A 226 -18.20 -18.91 -4.32
N ASP A 227 -18.24 -20.09 -4.95
CA ASP A 227 -19.39 -20.99 -4.90
C ASP A 227 -19.58 -21.64 -3.54
N LYS A 228 -18.48 -22.00 -2.85
CA LYS A 228 -18.54 -22.47 -1.46
C LYS A 228 -19.08 -21.38 -0.55
N GLY A 229 -18.58 -20.15 -0.69
CA GLY A 229 -19.10 -18.99 0.03
C GLY A 229 -20.59 -18.77 -0.25
N ARG A 230 -21.01 -18.79 -1.52
CA ARG A 230 -22.42 -18.65 -1.92
C ARG A 230 -23.31 -19.75 -1.31
N SER A 231 -22.82 -20.99 -1.30
CA SER A 231 -23.54 -22.14 -0.72
C SER A 231 -23.76 -21.95 0.78
N TYR A 232 -22.72 -21.51 1.50
CA TYR A 232 -22.84 -21.17 2.92
C TYR A 232 -23.87 -20.06 3.15
N LEU A 233 -23.81 -18.96 2.39
CA LEU A 233 -24.77 -17.87 2.51
C LEU A 233 -26.21 -18.32 2.28
N LYS A 234 -26.42 -19.22 1.32
CA LYS A 234 -27.74 -19.76 1.01
C LYS A 234 -28.26 -20.67 2.12
N GLN A 235 -27.41 -21.51 2.70
CA GLN A 235 -27.80 -22.44 3.77
C GLN A 235 -28.03 -21.73 5.10
N THR A 236 -27.18 -20.75 5.45
CA THR A 236 -27.21 -20.09 6.76
C THR A 236 -28.14 -18.88 6.81
N TYR A 237 -28.20 -18.08 5.75
CA TYR A 237 -28.94 -16.81 5.72
C TYR A 237 -30.03 -16.74 4.65
N ASN A 238 -30.22 -17.81 3.87
CA ASN A 238 -31.12 -17.85 2.72
C ASN A 238 -30.80 -16.80 1.62
N LYS A 239 -29.54 -16.36 1.52
CA LYS A 239 -29.08 -15.27 0.63
C LYS A 239 -28.14 -15.76 -0.46
N ARG A 240 -28.12 -15.08 -1.61
CA ARG A 240 -27.30 -15.45 -2.78
C ARG A 240 -25.99 -14.68 -2.87
N SER A 241 -25.89 -13.53 -2.22
CA SER A 241 -24.73 -12.66 -2.24
C SER A 241 -24.45 -12.08 -0.87
N ARG A 242 -23.16 -11.81 -0.57
CA ARG A 242 -22.77 -11.08 0.63
C ARG A 242 -23.38 -9.68 0.67
N GLN A 243 -23.65 -9.06 -0.49
CA GLN A 243 -24.31 -7.75 -0.59
C GLN A 243 -25.76 -7.76 -0.09
N GLU A 244 -26.40 -8.93 0.01
CA GLU A 244 -27.75 -9.07 0.57
C GLU A 244 -27.73 -9.20 2.10
N LEU A 245 -26.56 -9.38 2.72
CA LEU A 245 -26.43 -9.57 4.16
C LEU A 245 -26.65 -8.25 4.90
N THR A 246 -27.35 -8.35 6.04
CA THR A 246 -27.43 -7.29 7.04
C THR A 246 -26.07 -7.12 7.73
N LYS A 247 -25.86 -5.99 8.40
CA LYS A 247 -24.63 -5.74 9.18
C LYS A 247 -24.34 -6.84 10.20
N THR A 248 -25.38 -7.36 10.87
CA THR A 248 -25.26 -8.45 11.84
C THR A 248 -24.82 -9.75 11.19
N GLU A 249 -25.43 -10.13 10.05
CA GLU A 249 -25.05 -11.35 9.34
C GLU A 249 -23.64 -11.26 8.74
N ILE A 250 -23.23 -10.07 8.27
CA ILE A 250 -21.84 -9.83 7.84
C ILE A 250 -20.87 -10.08 8.99
N ALA A 251 -21.15 -9.53 10.18
CA ALA A 251 -20.32 -9.71 11.35
C ALA A 251 -20.27 -11.19 11.79
N GLN A 252 -21.40 -11.88 11.78
CA GLN A 252 -21.50 -13.31 12.09
C GLN A 252 -20.72 -14.16 11.08
N PHE A 253 -20.88 -13.88 9.79
CA PHE A 253 -20.18 -14.62 8.75
C PHE A 253 -18.68 -14.39 8.82
N LEU A 254 -18.25 -13.14 8.99
CA LEU A 254 -16.84 -12.82 9.18
C LEU A 254 -16.26 -13.52 10.42
N HIS A 255 -16.99 -13.51 11.54
CA HIS A 255 -16.59 -14.21 12.76
C HIS A 255 -16.45 -15.71 12.55
N HIS A 256 -17.42 -16.33 11.84
CA HIS A 256 -17.35 -17.73 11.46
C HIS A 256 -16.11 -18.03 10.63
N LEU A 257 -15.82 -17.25 9.59
CA LEU A 257 -14.62 -17.46 8.78
C LEU A 257 -13.34 -17.31 9.61
N LYS A 258 -13.25 -16.28 10.46
CA LYS A 258 -12.08 -16.05 11.33
C LYS A 258 -11.84 -17.17 12.35
N SER A 259 -12.88 -17.90 12.78
CA SER A 259 -12.73 -19.00 13.75
C SER A 259 -12.25 -20.31 13.12
N LEU A 260 -12.34 -20.45 11.80
CA LEU A 260 -11.86 -21.61 11.06
C LEU A 260 -10.34 -21.58 10.90
N LYS A 261 -9.69 -22.74 11.11
CA LYS A 261 -8.28 -22.95 10.78
C LYS A 261 -8.13 -23.23 9.28
N ALA A 262 -7.08 -22.66 8.67
CA ALA A 262 -6.69 -22.97 7.30
C ALA A 262 -6.03 -24.34 7.22
#